data_AF-A0A929SKR5-F1
#
_entry.id   AF-A0A929SKR5-F1
#
_cell.length_a   1.000
_cell.length_b   1.000
_cell.length_c   1.000
_cell.angle_alpha   90.00
_cell.angle_beta   90.00
_cell.angle_gamma   90.00
#
_symmetry.space_group_name_H-M   'P 1'
#
loop_
_entity.id
_entity.type
_entity.pdbx_description
1 polymer ?
#
loop_
_entity_poly.entity_id
_entity_poly.type
_entity_poly.pdbx_seq_one_letter_code
_entity_poly.pdbx_strand_id
1 'polypeptide(L)'
;PAKLKEFEAAQNSLGGALSRLMAISESYPQLKADQNFLALQSQLEGTENRISVARKDYIEAVKDYNVALRKIPGKFIAAALYPELKPRATFEASVTEQSAPEVSFAK
;
A
#
# COMPACT_ATOMS: atom_id res chain seq x y z
N PRO A 1 6.21 11.04 7.23
CA PRO A 1 5.78 9.93 8.12
C PRO A 1 4.34 10.08 8.64
N ALA A 2 3.94 11.23 9.20
CA ALA A 2 2.58 11.42 9.71
C ALA A 2 1.48 11.28 8.63
N LYS A 3 1.65 11.95 7.48
CA LYS A 3 0.72 11.84 6.34
C LYS A 3 0.63 10.43 5.74
N LEU A 4 1.71 9.66 5.83
CA LEU A 4 1.76 8.27 5.38
C LEU A 4 0.96 7.36 6.33
N LYS A 5 1.15 7.51 7.64
CA LYS A 5 0.35 6.82 8.66
C LYS A 5 -1.14 7.17 8.58
N GLU A 6 -1.47 8.44 8.35
CA GLU A 6 -2.85 8.88 8.12
C GLU A 6 -3.45 8.17 6.90
N PHE A 7 -2.69 8.06 5.81
CA PHE A 7 -3.12 7.35 4.60
C PHE A 7 -3.30 5.84 4.84
N GLU A 8 -2.35 5.18 5.50
CA GLU A 8 -2.47 3.75 5.88
C GLU A 8 -3.70 3.49 6.77
N ALA A 9 -3.93 4.34 7.78
CA ALA A 9 -5.09 4.22 8.66
C ALA A 9 -6.41 4.38 7.90
N ALA A 10 -6.47 5.31 6.93
CA ALA A 10 -7.64 5.50 6.07
C ALA A 10 -7.87 4.28 5.16
N GLN A 11 -6.81 3.70 4.58
CA GLN A 11 -6.91 2.50 3.76
C GLN A 11 -7.41 1.29 4.56
N ASN A 12 -6.89 1.08 5.77
CA ASN A 12 -7.33 0.00 6.66
C ASN A 12 -8.80 0.15 7.07
N SER A 13 -9.25 1.38 7.33
CA SER A 13 -10.66 1.68 7.61
C SER A 13 -11.56 1.38 6.41
N LEU A 14 -11.12 1.75 5.21
CA LEU A 14 -11.84 1.49 3.96
C LEU A 14 -11.95 -0.03 3.69
N GLY A 15 -10.85 -0.77 3.79
CA GLY A 15 -10.84 -2.22 3.65
C GLY A 15 -11.78 -2.92 4.64
N GLY A 16 -11.80 -2.45 5.90
CA GLY A 16 -12.74 -2.95 6.92
C GLY A 16 -14.21 -2.65 6.59
N ALA A 17 -14.52 -1.49 6.02
CA ALA A 17 -15.88 -1.17 5.56
C ALA A 17 -16.31 -2.04 4.37
N LEU A 18 -15.38 -2.33 3.47
CA LEU A 18 -15.58 -3.19 2.31
C LEU A 18 -15.84 -4.65 2.69
N SER A 19 -15.10 -5.17 3.68
CA SER A 19 -15.34 -6.52 4.21
C SER A 19 -16.74 -6.66 4.80
N ARG A 20 -17.21 -5.64 5.54
CA ARG A 20 -18.59 -5.61 6.05
C ARG A 20 -19.63 -5.56 4.93
N LEU A 21 -19.37 -4.79 3.87
CA LEU A 21 -20.25 -4.69 2.71
C LEU A 21 -20.38 -6.04 1.97
N MET A 22 -19.27 -6.77 1.83
CA MET A 22 -19.28 -8.11 1.25
C MET A 22 -20.15 -9.09 2.05
N ALA A 23 -20.03 -9.09 3.38
CA ALA A 23 -20.85 -9.92 4.26
C ALA A 23 -22.36 -9.60 4.14
N ILE A 24 -22.71 -8.33 3.95
CA ILE A 24 -24.11 -7.93 3.70
C ILE A 24 -24.56 -8.41 2.31
N SER A 25 -23.71 -8.32 1.29
CA SER A 25 -24.05 -8.76 -0.07
C SER A 25 -24.36 -10.28 -0.16
N GLU A 26 -23.74 -11.10 0.70
CA GLU A 26 -24.04 -12.53 0.78
C GLU A 26 -25.45 -12.79 1.32
N SER A 27 -25.93 -11.94 2.22
CA SER A 27 -27.29 -12.01 2.77
C SER A 27 -28.35 -11.48 1.79
N TYR A 28 -27.95 -10.73 0.76
CA TYR A 28 -28.84 -10.12 -0.23
C TYR A 28 -28.36 -10.37 -1.68
N PRO A 29 -28.69 -11.53 -2.28
CA PRO A 29 -28.25 -11.91 -3.63
C PRO A 29 -28.61 -10.91 -4.72
N GLN A 30 -29.71 -10.17 -4.55
CA GLN A 30 -30.12 -9.09 -5.46
C GLN A 30 -29.07 -7.96 -5.55
N LEU A 31 -28.40 -7.62 -4.45
CA LEU A 31 -27.32 -6.61 -4.45
C LEU A 31 -26.04 -7.15 -5.11
N LYS A 32 -25.76 -8.45 -4.95
CA LYS A 32 -24.59 -9.11 -5.57
C LYS A 32 -24.67 -9.13 -7.11
N ALA A 33 -25.88 -9.22 -7.65
CA ALA A 33 -26.13 -9.20 -9.10
C ALA A 33 -26.27 -7.79 -9.69
N ASP A 34 -26.24 -6.74 -8.86
CA ASP A 34 -26.34 -5.37 -9.32
C ASP A 34 -25.05 -4.99 -10.07
N GLN A 35 -25.16 -4.61 -11.35
CA GLN A 35 -24.00 -4.30 -12.20
C GLN A 35 -23.12 -3.20 -11.60
N ASN A 36 -23.72 -2.28 -10.83
CA ASN A 36 -22.99 -1.22 -10.14
C ASN A 36 -22.08 -1.78 -9.04
N PHE A 37 -22.49 -2.84 -8.35
CA PHE A 37 -21.70 -3.48 -7.29
C PHE A 37 -20.50 -4.25 -7.86
N LEU A 38 -20.72 -5.01 -8.94
CA LEU A 38 -19.65 -5.72 -9.65
C LEU A 38 -18.62 -4.75 -10.26
N ALA A 39 -19.08 -3.62 -10.80
CA ALA A 39 -18.21 -2.57 -11.31
C ALA A 39 -17.37 -1.93 -10.18
N LEU A 40 -17.98 -1.63 -9.03
CA LEU A 40 -17.27 -1.11 -7.86
C LEU A 40 -16.23 -2.11 -7.33
N GLN A 41 -16.58 -3.39 -7.25
CA GLN A 41 -15.63 -4.43 -6.84
C GLN A 41 -14.40 -4.48 -7.75
N SER A 42 -14.60 -4.49 -9.06
CA SER A 42 -13.51 -4.49 -10.04
C SER A 42 -12.64 -3.23 -9.98
N GLN A 43 -13.26 -2.06 -9.78
CA GLN A 43 -12.53 -0.80 -9.59
C GLN A 43 -11.71 -0.78 -8.31
N LEU A 44 -12.22 -1.36 -7.23
CA LEU A 44 -11.53 -1.44 -5.95
C LEU A 44 -10.35 -2.39 -6.01
N GLU A 45 -10.52 -3.56 -6.63
CA GLU A 45 -9.40 -4.46 -6.92
C GLU A 45 -8.32 -3.77 -7.77
N GLY A 46 -8.73 -3.06 -8.83
CA GLY A 46 -7.81 -2.28 -9.66
C GLY A 46 -7.10 -1.16 -8.88
N THR A 47 -7.79 -0.54 -7.92
CA THR A 47 -7.21 0.49 -7.05
C THR A 47 -6.23 -0.11 -6.06
N GLU A 48 -6.57 -1.25 -5.43
CA GLU A 48 -5.71 -1.95 -4.49
C GLU A 48 -4.42 -2.43 -5.16
N ASN A 49 -4.52 -2.99 -6.37
CA ASN A 49 -3.34 -3.36 -7.14
C ASN A 49 -2.43 -2.14 -7.42
N ARG A 50 -3.01 -0.99 -7.77
CA ARG A 50 -2.23 0.25 -7.99
C ARG A 50 -1.59 0.76 -6.70
N ILE A 51 -2.28 0.67 -5.56
CA ILE A 51 -1.73 1.04 -4.25
C ILE A 51 -0.56 0.11 -3.89
N SER A 52 -0.69 -1.19 -4.12
CA SER A 52 0.35 -2.18 -3.87
C SER A 52 1.61 -1.90 -4.71
N VAL A 53 1.45 -1.64 -6.01
CA VAL A 53 2.57 -1.26 -6.89
C VAL A 53 3.21 0.05 -6.43
N ALA A 54 2.43 1.10 -6.17
CA ALA A 54 2.96 2.38 -5.71
C ALA A 54 3.71 2.26 -4.36
N ARG A 55 3.24 1.39 -3.46
CA ARG A 55 3.91 1.09 -2.20
C ARG A 55 5.26 0.41 -2.45
N LYS A 56 5.31 -0.58 -3.34
CA LYS A 56 6.55 -1.26 -3.73
C LYS A 56 7.56 -0.28 -4.33
N ASP A 57 7.13 0.55 -5.28
CA ASP A 57 7.96 1.56 -5.94
C ASP A 57 8.52 2.56 -4.92
N TYR A 58 7.71 2.98 -3.95
CA TYR A 58 8.16 3.85 -2.87
C TYR A 58 9.23 3.17 -1.99
N ILE A 59 9.02 1.90 -1.60
CA ILE A 59 9.97 1.15 -0.79
C ILE A 59 11.31 1.02 -1.53
N GLU A 60 11.27 0.70 -2.82
CA GLU A 60 12.46 0.58 -3.66
C GLU A 60 13.21 1.92 -3.78
N ALA A 61 12.50 3.01 -4.08
CA ALA A 61 13.10 4.35 -4.14
C ALA A 61 13.73 4.78 -2.80
N VAL A 62 13.07 4.50 -1.67
CA VAL A 62 13.63 4.79 -0.34
C VAL A 62 14.85 3.93 -0.04
N LYS A 63 14.83 2.65 -0.44
CA LYS A 63 15.97 1.74 -0.30
C LYS A 63 17.17 2.27 -1.09
N ASP A 64 16.99 2.61 -2.36
CA ASP A 64 18.06 3.11 -3.22
C ASP A 64 18.63 4.43 -2.71
N TYR A 65 17.77 5.36 -2.29
CA TYR A 65 18.17 6.59 -1.62
C TYR A 65 19.01 6.31 -0.37
N ASN A 66 18.55 5.42 0.50
CA ASN A 66 19.25 5.07 1.75
C ASN A 66 20.60 4.37 1.48
N VAL A 67 20.67 3.53 0.43
CA VAL A 67 21.91 2.87 0.00
C VAL A 67 22.90 3.88 -0.54
N ALA A 68 22.45 4.80 -1.41
CA ALA A 68 23.28 5.87 -1.96
C ALA A 68 23.84 6.79 -0.86
N LEU A 69 23.02 7.11 0.15
CA LEU A 69 23.43 7.94 1.28
C LEU A 69 24.46 7.24 2.20
N ARG A 70 24.44 5.90 2.29
CA ARG A 70 25.28 5.12 3.22
C ARG A 70 26.54 4.53 2.58
N LYS A 71 26.54 4.27 1.27
CA LYS A 71 27.70 3.69 0.55
C LYS A 71 28.68 4.76 0.08
N ILE A 72 29.96 4.39 -0.05
CA ILE A 72 31.01 5.21 -0.67
C ILE A 72 30.80 5.17 -2.19
N PRO A 73 30.97 6.30 -2.92
CA PRO A 73 31.38 7.65 -2.45
C PRO A 73 30.23 8.52 -1.90
N GLY A 74 28.97 8.11 -2.07
CA GLY A 74 27.79 8.91 -1.70
C GLY A 74 27.76 9.38 -0.24
N LYS A 75 28.26 8.59 0.71
CA LYS A 75 28.42 9.00 2.12
C LYS A 75 29.29 10.25 2.30
N PHE A 76 30.39 10.35 1.55
CA PHE A 76 31.30 11.49 1.64
C PHE A 76 30.72 12.72 0.96
N ILE A 77 30.12 12.54 -0.22
CA ILE A 77 29.45 13.60 -0.96
C ILE A 77 28.30 14.18 -0.13
N ALA A 78 27.49 13.31 0.50
CA ALA A 78 26.42 13.74 1.38
C ALA A 78 26.96 14.48 2.62
N ALA A 79 28.00 13.97 3.27
CA ALA A 79 28.61 14.67 4.41
C ALA A 79 29.20 16.04 4.05
N ALA A 80 29.74 16.19 2.83
CA ALA A 80 30.41 17.42 2.40
C ALA A 80 29.46 18.46 1.79
N LEU A 81 28.49 18.03 0.98
CA LEU A 81 27.62 18.94 0.20
C LEU A 81 26.17 18.98 0.72
N TYR A 82 25.72 17.95 1.44
CA TYR A 82 24.33 17.80 1.84
C TYR A 82 24.18 17.21 3.26
N PRO A 83 24.78 17.85 4.30
CA PRO A 83 24.87 17.29 5.65
C PRO A 83 23.50 17.08 6.33
N GLU A 84 22.46 17.74 5.84
CA GLU A 84 21.10 17.62 6.36
C GLU A 84 20.34 16.38 5.84
N LEU A 85 20.87 15.69 4.83
CA LEU A 85 20.24 14.48 4.30
C LEU A 85 20.27 13.36 5.34
N LYS A 86 19.08 12.95 5.76
CA LYS A 86 18.87 11.81 6.67
C LYS A 86 18.29 10.62 5.90
N PRO A 87 18.55 9.39 6.37
CA PRO A 87 17.86 8.21 5.86
C PRO A 87 16.35 8.38 5.98
N ARG A 88 15.63 7.98 4.94
CA ARG A 88 14.16 8.00 4.93
C ARG A 88 13.63 6.69 5.50
N ALA A 89 12.57 6.77 6.29
CA ALA A 89 11.85 5.59 6.74
C ALA A 89 11.09 4.98 5.57
N THR A 90 11.11 3.65 5.45
CA THR A 90 10.23 2.92 4.53
C THR A 90 8.82 2.85 5.11
N PHE A 91 7.83 2.43 4.31
CA PHE A 91 6.60 1.86 4.87
C PHE A 91 7.03 0.72 5.82
N GLU A 92 6.58 0.77 7.08
CA GLU A 92 6.73 -0.36 7.99
C GLU A 92 5.69 -1.39 7.54
N ALA A 93 6.05 -2.23 6.57
CA ALA A 93 5.24 -3.39 6.24
C ALA A 93 5.15 -4.22 7.53
N SER A 94 3.97 -4.25 8.14
CA SER A 94 3.67 -5.28 9.13
C SER A 94 3.98 -6.63 8.47
N VAL A 95 4.58 -7.56 9.19
CA VAL A 95 4.99 -8.88 8.63
C VAL A 95 3.80 -9.59 7.95
N THR A 96 2.59 -9.21 8.31
CA THR A 96 1.30 -9.63 7.75
C THR A 96 1.01 -9.11 6.33
N GLU A 97 1.58 -7.98 5.91
CA GLU A 97 1.33 -7.32 4.60
C GLU A 97 2.37 -7.63 3.52
N GLN A 98 3.46 -8.35 3.87
CA GLN A 98 4.42 -8.85 2.88
C GLN A 98 3.88 -10.04 2.08
N SER A 99 2.83 -10.68 2.58
CA SER A 99 2.04 -11.66 1.86
C SER A 99 1.02 -10.89 1.03
N ALA A 100 1.20 -10.83 -0.30
CA ALA A 100 0.12 -10.37 -1.18
C ALA A 100 -1.13 -11.21 -0.84
N PRO A 101 -2.29 -10.60 -0.55
CA PRO A 101 -3.50 -11.37 -0.34
C PRO A 101 -3.80 -12.13 -1.63
N GLU A 102 -3.73 -13.46 -1.59
CA GLU A 102 -4.22 -14.29 -2.67
C GLU A 102 -5.73 -14.14 -2.72
N VAL A 103 -6.21 -13.32 -3.67
CA VAL A 103 -7.64 -13.23 -3.96
C VAL A 103 -8.02 -14.49 -4.73
N SER A 104 -8.35 -15.55 -3.99
CA SER A 104 -8.94 -16.76 -4.54
C SER A 104 -10.47 -16.64 -4.52
N PHE A 105 -11.07 -16.45 -5.70
CA PHE A 105 -12.51 -16.54 -5.91
C PHE A 105 -12.97 -17.98 -6.18
N ALA A 106 -12.49 -18.95 -5.41
CA ALA A 106 -12.84 -20.35 -5.58
C ALA A 106 -13.41 -20.98 -4.30
N LYS A 107 -14.70 -20.73 -4.01
CA LYS A 107 -15.80 -21.73 -4.08
C LYS A 107 -17.14 -21.10 -3.71
#